data_AF-A0AAE0ACX9-F1
#
_entry.id   AF-A0AAE0ACX9-F1
#
_cell.length_a   1.000
_cell.length_b   1.000
_cell.length_c   1.000
_cell.angle_alpha   90.00
_cell.angle_beta   90.00
_cell.angle_gamma   90.00
#
_symmetry.space_group_name_H-M   'P 1'
#
loop_
_entity.id
_entity.type
_entity.pdbx_description
1 polymer ?
#
loop_
_entity_poly.entity_id
_entity_poly.type
_entity_poly.pdbx_seq_one_letter_code
_entity_poly.pdbx_strand_id
1 'polypeptide(L)'
;MNADDMASVCNALSFKEKEWSVRTLDTKLKSMGEQRLALCLVGKILTTKLINRDAFIDVMNRVWRVNGGVEIETIKWNIFAFYFRNTEDR
;
A
#
# COMPACT_ATOMS: atom_id res chain seq x y z
N MET A 1 -36.39 13.05 7.56
CA MET A 1 -35.51 12.41 8.54
C MET A 1 -35.77 13.05 9.88
N ASN A 2 -36.48 12.32 10.72
CA ASN A 2 -36.80 12.67 12.10
C ASN A 2 -35.63 12.22 13.02
N ALA A 3 -35.48 12.83 14.19
CA ALA A 3 -34.50 12.43 15.20
C ALA A 3 -34.58 10.93 15.55
N ASP A 4 -35.78 10.34 15.57
CA ASP A 4 -35.97 8.91 15.80
C ASP A 4 -35.43 8.05 14.66
N ASP A 5 -35.58 8.51 13.41
CA ASP A 5 -35.02 7.82 12.24
C ASP A 5 -33.49 7.79 12.32
N MET A 6 -32.88 8.90 12.75
CA MET A 6 -31.43 9.01 12.91
C MET A 6 -30.93 8.15 14.08
N ALA A 7 -31.65 8.15 15.21
CA ALA A 7 -31.33 7.30 16.35
C ALA A 7 -31.43 5.80 16.02
N SER A 8 -32.43 5.40 15.22
CA SER A 8 -32.60 4.02 14.75
C SER A 8 -31.42 3.56 13.89
N VAL A 9 -31.01 4.38 12.91
CA VAL A 9 -29.85 4.07 12.04
C VAL A 9 -28.56 4.04 12.85
N CYS A 10 -28.33 4.99 13.75
CA CYS A 10 -27.14 5.00 14.61
C CYS A 10 -27.09 3.79 15.55
N ASN A 11 -28.22 3.35 16.09
CA ASN A 11 -28.28 2.15 16.92
C ASN A 11 -28.03 0.86 16.10
N ALA A 12 -28.49 0.80 14.85
CA ALA A 12 -28.21 -0.33 13.95
C ALA A 12 -26.74 -0.39 13.53
N LEU A 13 -26.05 0.75 13.48
CA LEU A 13 -24.62 0.87 13.20
C LEU A 13 -23.74 0.83 14.47
N SER A 14 -24.36 0.89 15.64
CA SER A 14 -23.67 0.82 16.92
C SER A 14 -23.20 -0.61 17.14
N PHE A 15 -21.92 -0.82 16.89
CA PHE A 15 -21.26 -2.07 17.23
C PHE A 15 -21.33 -2.25 18.76
N LYS A 16 -22.01 -3.31 19.21
CA LYS A 16 -21.88 -3.76 20.60
C LYS A 16 -20.41 -4.11 20.80
N GLU A 17 -19.76 -3.46 21.75
CA GLU A 17 -18.32 -3.51 22.07
C GLU A 17 -17.76 -4.93 22.35
N LYS A 18 -18.59 -5.98 22.25
CA LYS A 18 -18.25 -7.38 22.47
C LYS A 18 -18.65 -8.24 21.27
N GLU A 19 -17.88 -8.20 20.19
CA GLU A 19 -17.81 -9.34 19.26
C GLU A 19 -16.62 -9.34 18.28
N TRP A 20 -15.64 -8.44 18.41
CA TRP A 20 -14.36 -8.72 17.78
C TRP A 20 -13.58 -9.60 18.76
N SER A 21 -13.54 -10.90 18.51
CA SER A 21 -12.56 -11.76 19.17
C SER A 21 -11.21 -11.07 19.01
N VAL A 22 -10.51 -10.78 20.11
CA VAL A 22 -9.13 -10.28 20.04
C VAL A 22 -8.32 -11.38 19.35
N ARG A 23 -8.02 -11.17 18.07
CA ARG A 23 -7.22 -12.09 17.26
C ARG A 23 -5.79 -11.65 17.39
N THR A 24 -4.92 -12.59 17.72
CA THR A 24 -3.48 -12.35 17.62
C THR A 24 -3.14 -12.13 16.15
N LEU A 25 -2.51 -10.99 15.85
CA LEU A 25 -1.94 -10.72 14.54
C LEU A 25 -0.88 -11.78 14.23
N ASP A 26 -0.87 -12.32 13.01
CA ASP A 26 0.12 -13.33 12.63
C ASP A 26 1.53 -12.77 12.85
N THR A 27 2.31 -13.44 13.70
CA THR A 27 3.65 -13.02 14.08
C THR A 27 4.61 -13.02 12.88
N LYS A 28 4.29 -13.77 11.82
CA LYS A 28 5.04 -13.78 10.56
C LYS A 28 4.89 -12.50 9.74
N LEU A 29 3.85 -11.69 9.98
CA LEU A 29 3.65 -10.45 9.23
C LEU A 29 4.82 -9.48 9.41
N LYS A 30 5.45 -9.48 10.59
CA LYS A 30 6.63 -8.66 10.85
C LYS A 30 7.82 -9.08 9.98
N SER A 31 8.18 -10.37 9.98
CA SER A 31 9.32 -10.87 9.21
C SER A 31 9.08 -10.77 7.71
N MET A 32 7.86 -11.01 7.25
CA MET A 32 7.47 -10.78 5.84
C MET A 32 7.61 -9.31 5.45
N GLY A 33 7.20 -8.40 6.33
CA GLY A 33 7.39 -6.96 6.14
C GLY A 33 8.86 -6.56 6.07
N GLU A 34 9.68 -7.05 7.00
CA GLU A 34 11.14 -6.81 7.01
C GLU A 34 11.80 -7.30 5.71
N GLN A 35 11.46 -8.51 5.25
CA GLN A 35 11.99 -9.05 4.00
C GLN A 35 11.54 -8.23 2.79
N ARG A 36 10.27 -7.83 2.73
CA ARG A 36 9.75 -7.00 1.63
C ARG A 36 10.43 -5.63 1.60
N LEU A 37 10.65 -5.01 2.76
CA LEU A 37 11.34 -3.73 2.88
C LEU A 37 12.84 -3.83 2.58
N ALA A 38 13.47 -4.95 2.91
CA ALA A 38 14.86 -5.20 2.56
C ALA A 38 15.07 -5.20 1.04
N LEU A 39 14.07 -5.59 0.25
CA LEU A 39 14.12 -5.54 -1.22
C LEU A 39 13.39 -4.32 -1.81
N CYS A 40 13.21 -3.26 -1.02
CA CYS A 40 12.50 -2.06 -1.44
C CYS A 40 13.43 -0.85 -1.62
N LEU A 41 13.27 -0.13 -2.73
CA LEU A 41 13.79 1.24 -2.88
C LEU A 41 12.65 2.25 -2.92
N VAL A 42 12.89 3.44 -2.37
CA VAL A 42 11.94 4.55 -2.43
C VAL A 42 12.56 5.67 -3.26
N GLY A 43 11.88 6.04 -4.34
CA GLY A 43 12.32 7.09 -5.27
C GLY A 43 11.31 8.24 -5.34
N LYS A 44 11.81 9.47 -5.54
CA LYS A 44 10.98 10.64 -5.79
C LYS A 44 11.35 11.26 -7.14
N ILE A 45 10.36 11.50 -7.99
CA ILE A 45 10.54 12.26 -9.23
C ILE A 45 10.60 13.75 -8.87
N LEU A 46 11.72 14.37 -9.18
CA LEU A 46 12.01 15.77 -8.84
C LEU A 46 11.39 16.71 -9.87
N THR A 47 10.07 16.88 -9.77
CA THR A 47 9.30 17.86 -10.53
C THR A 47 8.22 18.46 -9.64
N THR A 48 7.89 19.72 -9.90
CA THR A 48 6.77 20.42 -9.24
C THR A 48 5.42 20.02 -9.83
N LYS A 49 5.42 19.43 -11.03
CA LYS A 49 4.20 18.95 -11.70
C LYS A 49 3.83 17.55 -11.24
N LEU A 50 2.53 17.27 -11.18
CA LEU A 50 2.07 15.89 -11.11
C LEU A 50 2.41 15.17 -12.41
N ILE A 51 2.91 13.95 -12.29
CA ILE A 51 3.18 13.08 -13.44
C ILE A 51 2.03 12.10 -13.67
N ASN A 52 1.91 11.61 -14.90
CA ASN A 52 1.06 10.47 -15.19
C ASN A 52 1.72 9.21 -14.59
N ARG A 53 1.16 8.73 -13.48
CA ARG A 53 1.72 7.63 -12.68
C ARG A 53 1.67 6.31 -13.42
N ASP A 54 0.57 6.02 -14.11
CA ASP A 54 0.39 4.77 -14.84
C ASP A 54 1.37 4.70 -16.00
N ALA A 55 1.51 5.80 -16.76
CA ALA A 55 2.50 5.88 -17.84
C ALA A 55 3.94 5.74 -17.31
N PHE A 56 4.25 6.33 -16.15
CA PHE A 56 5.56 6.16 -15.53
C PHE A 56 5.81 4.70 -15.13
N ILE A 57 4.87 4.07 -14.43
CA ILE A 57 4.98 2.66 -14.00
C ILE A 57 5.15 1.74 -15.22
N ASP A 58 4.34 1.92 -16.26
CA ASP A 58 4.42 1.14 -17.50
C ASP A 58 5.77 1.30 -18.21
N VAL A 59 6.28 2.53 -18.29
CA VAL A 59 7.59 2.80 -18.89
C VAL A 59 8.69 2.15 -18.07
N MET A 60 8.71 2.35 -16.75
CA MET A 60 9.73 1.78 -15.87
C MET A 60 9.75 0.25 -15.95
N ASN A 61 8.59 -0.41 -15.95
CA ASN A 61 8.49 -1.87 -16.09
C ASN A 61 9.02 -2.39 -17.44
N ARG A 62 9.00 -1.58 -18.50
CA ARG A 62 9.52 -1.97 -19.83
C ARG A 62 11.01 -1.72 -19.97
N VAL A 63 11.52 -0.61 -19.42
CA VAL A 63 12.91 -0.21 -19.60
C VAL A 63 13.84 -0.79 -18.54
N TRP A 64 13.33 -0.99 -17.32
CA TRP A 64 14.09 -1.50 -16.19
C TRP A 64 14.10 -3.03 -16.22
N ARG A 65 15.13 -3.60 -16.85
CA ARG A 65 15.27 -5.03 -17.11
C ARG A 65 15.81 -5.79 -15.89
N VAL A 66 15.05 -5.82 -14.82
CA VAL A 66 15.38 -6.60 -13.61
C VAL A 66 14.95 -8.06 -13.75
N ASN A 67 15.71 -8.98 -13.15
CA ASN A 67 15.42 -10.40 -13.16
C ASN A 67 14.21 -10.72 -12.28
N GLY A 68 13.11 -11.12 -12.94
CA GLY A 68 11.84 -11.36 -12.28
C GLY A 68 10.95 -10.11 -12.17
N GLY A 69 11.31 -8.98 -12.74
CA GLY A 69 10.46 -7.78 -12.71
C GLY A 69 10.49 -7.05 -11.37
N VAL A 70 9.87 -5.87 -11.36
CA VAL A 70 9.75 -4.98 -10.20
C VAL A 70 8.28 -4.63 -10.00
N GLU A 71 7.81 -4.68 -8.75
CA GLU A 71 6.50 -4.14 -8.39
C GLU A 71 6.68 -2.67 -8.01
N ILE A 72 5.88 -1.78 -8.60
CA ILE A 72 5.98 -0.33 -8.38
C ILE A 72 4.68 0.16 -7.76
N GLU A 73 4.75 0.66 -6.54
CA GLU A 73 3.61 1.24 -5.83
C GLU A 73 3.76 2.76 -5.71
N THR A 74 2.66 3.50 -5.88
CA THR A 74 2.64 4.94 -5.58
C THR A 74 2.43 5.13 -4.08
N ILE A 75 3.41 5.73 -3.40
CA ILE A 75 3.26 6.08 -1.98
C ILE A 75 2.47 7.39 -1.85
N LYS A 76 2.97 8.45 -2.50
CA LYS A 76 2.38 9.79 -2.40
C LYS A 76 2.93 10.71 -3.49
N TRP A 77 2.08 11.49 -4.16
CA TRP A 77 2.49 12.48 -5.17
C TRP A 77 3.31 11.86 -6.31
N ASN A 78 4.63 12.11 -6.27
CA ASN A 78 5.66 11.67 -7.19
C ASN A 78 6.68 10.75 -6.48
N ILE A 79 6.29 10.14 -5.35
CA ILE A 79 7.08 9.20 -4.56
C ILE A 79 6.56 7.78 -4.83
N PHE A 80 7.47 6.89 -5.18
CA PHE A 80 7.22 5.51 -5.57
C PHE A 80 8.07 4.55 -4.74
N ALA A 81 7.48 3.42 -4.37
CA ALA A 81 8.19 2.26 -3.84
C ALA A 81 8.43 1.27 -4.98
N PHE A 82 9.63 0.71 -5.04
CA PHE A 82 10.06 -0.29 -6.00
C PHE A 82 10.44 -1.55 -5.23
N TYR A 83 9.68 -2.62 -5.39
CA TYR A 83 9.91 -3.90 -4.73
C TYR A 83 10.55 -4.88 -5.71
N PHE A 84 11.80 -5.24 -5.42
CA PHE A 84 12.62 -6.15 -6.22
C PHE A 84 12.47 -7.58 -5.72
N ARG A 85 12.78 -8.56 -6.58
CA ARG A 85 12.73 -9.99 -6.22
C ARG A 85 14.04 -10.53 -5.66
N ASN A 86 15.14 -9.81 -5.87
CA ASN A 86 16.48 -10.21 -5.45
C ASN A 86 17.31 -8.96 -5.12
N THR A 87 18.50 -9.18 -4.55
CA THR A 87 19.33 -8.08 -4.05
C THR A 87 20.24 -7.51 -5.15
N GLU A 88 20.54 -8.30 -6.18
CA GLU A 88 21.37 -7.91 -7.31
C GLU A 88 20.69 -6.83 -8.17
N ASP A 89 19.36 -6.88 -8.27
CA ASP A 89 18.55 -5.92 -9.03
C ASP A 89 18.18 -4.64 -8.26
N ARG A 90 18.28 -4.66 -6.92
CA ARG A 90 17.92 -3.54 -6.04
C ARG A 90 19.06 -2.53 -5.93
#